data_AF-B6ILK3-F1
#
_entry.id   AF-B6ILK3-F1
#
_cell.length_a   1.000
_cell.length_b   1.000
_cell.length_c   1.000
_cell.angle_alpha   90.00
_cell.angle_beta   90.00
_cell.angle_gamma   90.00
#
_symmetry.space_group_name_H-M   'P 1'
#
loop_
_entity.id
_entity.type
_entity.pdbx_description
1 polymer ?
#
loop_
_entity_poly.entity_id
_entity_poly.type
_entity_poly.pdbx_seq_one_letter_code
_entity_poly.pdbx_strand_id
1 'polypeptide(L)'
;MQMQQCSAHYMYCTANYQCGEGQLRCIDMIRYRECCTPIRRDCPPVTHLNFRCIVSEPVSWCDEDRDCHTTPQQKCCPTGCNYNICI
;
A
#
# COMPACT_ATOMS: atom_id res chain seq x y z
N MET A 1 1.68 -19.82 -14.96
CA MET A 1 0.99 -19.87 -13.65
C MET A 1 0.65 -18.43 -13.29
N GLN A 2 -0.64 -18.11 -13.15
CA GLN A 2 -1.07 -16.74 -12.85
C GLN A 2 -0.99 -16.51 -11.34
N MET A 3 -0.32 -15.47 -10.89
CA MET A 3 -0.22 -15.13 -9.46
C MET A 3 -1.60 -14.81 -8.88
N GLN A 4 -1.82 -15.17 -7.62
CA GLN A 4 -3.11 -14.97 -6.96
C GLN A 4 -3.30 -13.50 -6.54
N GLN A 5 -4.56 -13.09 -6.41
CA GLN A 5 -4.90 -11.74 -5.94
C GLN A 5 -4.49 -11.53 -4.47
N CYS A 6 -4.13 -10.29 -4.14
CA CYS A 6 -3.82 -9.89 -2.77
C CYS A 6 -5.08 -9.91 -1.90
N SER A 7 -4.92 -10.28 -0.63
CA SER A 7 -5.93 -10.04 0.40
C SER A 7 -6.07 -8.54 0.70
N ALA A 8 -6.91 -8.16 1.68
CA ALA A 8 -7.12 -6.74 2.00
C ALA A 8 -5.86 -6.01 2.52
N HIS A 9 -4.93 -6.75 3.12
CA HIS A 9 -3.71 -6.21 3.73
C HIS A 9 -2.47 -6.73 2.99
N TYR A 10 -1.84 -5.85 2.21
CA TYR A 10 -0.64 -6.12 1.44
C TYR A 10 0.27 -4.89 1.41
N MET A 11 1.56 -5.09 1.14
CA MET A 11 2.57 -4.02 1.14
C MET A 11 3.63 -4.25 0.06
N TYR A 12 4.54 -3.28 -0.11
CA TYR A 12 5.72 -3.38 -0.97
C TYR A 12 5.40 -3.70 -2.44
N CYS A 13 4.50 -2.90 -3.02
CA CYS A 13 4.06 -3.08 -4.39
C CYS A 13 5.06 -2.53 -5.41
N THR A 14 5.37 -3.31 -6.45
CA THR A 14 6.25 -2.91 -7.55
C THR A 14 5.62 -3.25 -8.90
N ALA A 15 5.97 -2.50 -9.94
CA ALA A 15 5.65 -2.88 -11.31
C ALA A 15 6.30 -4.24 -11.64
N ASN A 16 5.61 -5.09 -12.41
CA ASN A 16 6.08 -6.41 -12.79
C ASN A 16 5.33 -6.93 -14.03
N TYR A 17 5.90 -7.89 -14.73
CA TYR A 17 5.33 -8.63 -15.87
C TYR A 17 4.58 -9.92 -15.45
N GLN A 18 4.68 -10.35 -14.19
CA GLN A 18 3.99 -11.57 -13.70
C GLN A 18 2.50 -11.35 -13.40
N CYS A 19 2.08 -10.10 -13.23
CA CYS A 19 0.69 -9.71 -13.01
C CYS A 19 0.05 -9.24 -14.33
N GLY A 20 -1.29 -9.17 -14.37
CA GLY A 20 -2.00 -8.64 -15.53
C GLY A 20 -1.68 -7.17 -15.79
N GLU A 21 -2.04 -6.67 -16.98
CA GLU A 21 -1.91 -5.26 -17.30
C GLU A 21 -2.64 -4.39 -16.26
N GLY A 22 -1.99 -3.30 -15.81
CA GLY A 22 -2.52 -2.43 -14.76
C GLY A 22 -2.46 -3.00 -13.33
N GLN A 23 -1.75 -4.11 -13.12
CA GLN A 23 -1.53 -4.70 -11.81
C GLN A 23 -0.07 -4.59 -11.35
N LEU A 24 0.08 -4.57 -10.03
CA LEU A 24 1.35 -4.55 -9.33
C LEU A 24 1.55 -5.88 -8.62
N ARG A 25 2.81 -6.29 -8.52
CA ARG A 25 3.21 -7.37 -7.61
C ARG A 25 3.42 -6.76 -6.23
N CYS A 26 2.78 -7.32 -5.22
CA CYS A 26 2.94 -6.94 -3.82
C CYS A 26 3.19 -8.16 -2.94
N ILE A 27 3.43 -7.94 -1.65
CA ILE A 27 3.48 -8.97 -0.61
C ILE A 27 2.17 -8.95 0.17
N ASP A 28 1.41 -10.05 0.11
CA ASP A 28 0.23 -10.28 0.96
C ASP A 28 0.70 -10.50 2.40
N MET A 29 0.34 -9.60 3.30
CA MET A 29 0.78 -9.63 4.70
C MET A 29 -0.06 -10.58 5.57
N ILE A 30 -1.18 -11.08 5.04
CA ILE A 30 -2.02 -12.07 5.72
C ILE A 30 -1.52 -13.48 5.41
N ARG A 31 -1.17 -13.72 4.14
CA ARG A 31 -0.78 -15.04 3.62
C ARG A 31 0.73 -15.20 3.43
N TYR A 32 1.50 -14.14 3.66
CA TYR A 32 2.96 -14.09 3.51
C TYR A 32 3.45 -14.63 2.17
N ARG A 33 2.91 -14.09 1.08
CA ARG A 33 3.25 -14.51 -0.30
C ARG A 33 3.17 -13.37 -1.29
N GLU A 34 3.83 -13.51 -2.43
CA GLU A 34 3.63 -12.58 -3.53
C GLU A 34 2.20 -12.69 -4.09
N CYS A 35 1.63 -11.55 -4.45
CA CYS A 35 0.27 -11.44 -4.97
C CYS A 35 0.16 -10.30 -5.99
N CYS A 36 -0.92 -10.32 -6.77
CA CYS A 36 -1.25 -9.24 -7.70
C CYS A 36 -2.39 -8.40 -7.16
N THR A 37 -2.32 -7.09 -7.40
CA THR A 37 -3.41 -6.15 -7.11
C THR A 37 -3.44 -5.08 -8.19
N PRO A 38 -4.61 -4.51 -8.54
CA PRO A 38 -4.66 -3.32 -9.39
C PRO A 38 -3.87 -2.15 -8.78
N ILE A 39 -3.30 -1.31 -9.66
CA ILE A 39 -2.73 -0.01 -9.27
C ILE A 39 -3.81 0.80 -8.56
N ARG A 40 -3.56 1.21 -7.32
CA ARG A 40 -4.49 2.07 -6.58
C ARG A 40 -4.39 3.50 -7.12
N ARG A 41 -5.55 4.10 -7.40
CA ARG A 41 -5.66 5.54 -7.68
C ARG A 41 -6.04 6.34 -6.45
N ASP A 42 -6.52 5.66 -5.40
CA ASP A 42 -7.04 6.27 -4.19
C ASP A 42 -6.51 5.54 -2.96
N CYS A 43 -6.44 6.27 -1.85
CA CYS A 43 -6.08 5.68 -0.57
C CYS A 43 -7.08 4.60 -0.16
N PRO A 44 -6.61 3.45 0.36
CA PRO A 44 -7.49 2.49 1.00
C PRO A 44 -8.23 3.14 2.18
N PRO A 45 -9.40 2.62 2.56
CA PRO A 45 -10.00 2.93 3.84
C PRO A 45 -9.01 2.68 4.98
N VAL A 46 -8.98 3.55 5.99
CA VAL A 46 -8.06 3.43 7.15
C VAL A 46 -8.20 2.08 7.87
N THR A 47 -9.40 1.49 7.85
CA THR A 47 -9.69 0.17 8.43
C THR A 47 -8.96 -0.97 7.71
N HIS A 48 -8.56 -0.79 6.46
CA HIS A 48 -7.82 -1.78 5.68
C HIS A 48 -6.30 -1.68 5.88
N LEU A 49 -5.81 -0.59 6.49
CA LEU A 49 -4.39 -0.38 6.76
C LEU A 49 -3.90 -1.08 8.03
N ASN A 50 -4.81 -1.46 8.92
CA ASN A 50 -4.53 -2.22 10.14
C ASN A 50 -3.45 -1.58 11.05
N PHE A 51 -3.33 -0.25 11.06
CA PHE A 51 -2.48 0.47 12.00
C PHE A 51 -3.06 0.47 13.40
N ARG A 52 -2.19 0.39 14.40
CA ARG A 52 -2.54 0.60 15.81
C ARG A 52 -1.90 1.90 16.29
N CYS A 53 -2.71 2.81 16.81
CA CYS A 53 -2.27 4.12 17.26
C CYS A 53 -1.65 4.03 18.66
N ILE A 54 -0.44 3.48 18.74
CA ILE A 54 0.26 3.25 20.02
C ILE A 54 1.20 4.38 20.43
N VAL A 55 1.52 5.28 19.50
CA VAL A 55 2.42 6.42 19.74
C VAL A 55 1.60 7.66 20.10
N SER A 56 2.05 8.42 21.09
CA SER A 56 1.40 9.65 21.54
C SER A 56 1.66 10.83 20.60
N GLU A 57 2.84 10.87 20.00
CA GLU A 57 3.28 11.92 19.07
C GLU A 57 3.71 11.27 17.75
N PRO A 58 2.75 11.01 16.85
CA PRO A 58 3.03 10.36 15.57
C PRO A 58 3.70 11.33 14.59
N VAL A 59 4.54 10.79 13.71
CA VAL A 59 5.25 11.55 12.67
C VAL A 59 4.67 11.19 11.31
N SER A 60 4.27 12.19 10.52
CA SER A 60 3.89 12.03 9.12
C SER A 60 5.12 11.85 8.24
N TRP A 61 5.06 10.86 7.34
CA TRP A 61 6.15 10.55 6.40
C TRP A 61 5.97 11.25 5.05
N CYS A 62 4.81 11.87 4.85
CA CYS A 62 4.43 12.68 3.69
C CYS A 62 3.32 13.65 4.12
N ASP A 63 3.21 14.77 3.40
CA ASP A 63 2.08 15.71 3.52
C ASP A 63 1.19 15.66 2.26
N GLU A 64 1.75 15.24 1.12
CA GLU A 64 1.05 15.17 -0.17
C GLU A 64 1.65 14.09 -1.10
N ASP A 65 0.90 13.70 -2.14
CA ASP A 65 1.27 12.61 -3.06
C ASP A 65 2.65 12.80 -3.71
N ARG A 66 3.11 14.05 -3.87
CA ARG A 66 4.41 14.34 -4.48
C ARG A 66 5.60 14.00 -3.58
N ASP A 67 5.40 13.84 -2.28
CA ASP A 67 6.45 13.41 -1.34
C ASP A 67 6.76 11.91 -1.49
N CYS A 68 5.86 11.17 -2.14
CA CYS A 68 5.97 9.74 -2.35
C CYS A 68 6.73 9.40 -3.64
N HIS A 69 8.06 9.40 -3.57
CA HIS A 69 8.96 9.24 -4.72
C HIS A 69 9.23 7.79 -5.17
N THR A 70 8.43 6.82 -4.75
CA THR A 70 8.61 5.40 -5.13
C THR A 70 7.97 5.09 -6.49
N THR A 71 8.46 4.03 -7.16
CA THR A 71 7.87 3.50 -8.39
C THR A 71 7.23 2.13 -8.12
N PRO A 72 5.93 1.92 -8.40
CA PRO A 72 4.96 2.88 -8.96
C PRO A 72 4.64 4.01 -7.98
N GLN A 73 4.18 5.15 -8.53
CA GLN A 73 3.88 6.34 -7.75
C GLN A 73 2.85 6.00 -6.66
N GLN A 74 3.27 6.22 -5.41
CA GLN A 74 2.48 5.95 -4.21
C GLN A 74 1.68 7.18 -3.82
N LYS A 75 0.60 6.99 -3.07
CA LYS A 75 -0.23 8.07 -2.53
C LYS A 75 0.11 8.37 -1.09
N CYS A 76 0.02 9.65 -0.71
CA CYS A 76 0.13 10.03 0.68
C CYS A 76 -1.22 9.80 1.37
N CYS A 77 -1.29 8.77 2.22
CA CYS A 77 -2.53 8.28 2.78
C CYS A 77 -2.59 8.46 4.31
N PRO A 78 -3.73 8.91 4.86
CA PRO A 78 -3.92 8.97 6.29
C PRO A 78 -4.04 7.56 6.86
N THR A 79 -3.37 7.33 7.99
CA THR A 79 -3.42 6.03 8.69
C THR A 79 -4.62 5.89 9.64
N GLY A 80 -5.32 7.00 9.94
CA GLY A 80 -6.29 7.09 11.03
C GLY A 80 -5.66 7.27 12.41
N CYS A 81 -4.33 7.31 12.50
CA CYS A 81 -3.57 7.52 13.73
C CYS A 81 -2.91 8.91 13.80
N ASN A 82 -3.48 9.91 13.12
CA ASN A 82 -2.95 11.27 13.01
C ASN A 82 -1.53 11.37 12.39
N TYR A 83 -1.18 10.45 11.50
CA TYR A 83 -0.03 10.59 10.60
C TYR A 83 -0.30 9.97 9.23
N ASN A 84 0.46 10.40 8.23
CA ASN A 84 0.37 9.91 6.86
C ASN A 84 1.58 9.05 6.48
N ILE A 85 1.37 8.14 5.52
CA ILE A 85 2.43 7.33 4.90
C ILE A 85 2.22 7.21 3.39
N CYS A 86 3.28 6.87 2.68
CA CYS A 86 3.21 6.52 1.25
C CYS A 86 2.74 5.08 1.07
N ILE A 87 1.71 4.88 0.22
CA ILE A 87 1.10 3.57 -0.09
C ILE A 87 0.97 3.36 -1.59
#